data_AF-A0A3D6B462-F1
#
_entry.id   AF-A0A3D6B462-F1
#
_cell.length_a   1.000
_cell.length_b   1.000
_cell.length_c   1.000
_cell.angle_alpha   90.00
_cell.angle_beta   90.00
_cell.angle_gamma   90.00
#
_symmetry.space_group_name_H-M   'P 1'
#
loop_
_entity.id
_entity.type
_entity.pdbx_description
1 polymer ?
#
loop_
_entity_poly.entity_id
_entity_poly.type
_entity_poly.pdbx_seq_one_letter_code
_entity_poly.pdbx_strand_id
1 'polypeptide(L)'
;MKRYIRHILFSAILTLALTSCEKENIFSTLTLNVRCEDLNIMTISVDNSLKGNFFQNLNTGEKYNYPLLSGGRTQLKVLKGVYIFAFDGIATLDDGTKRRVRCYEHRSPTNSLNILDDTMSITLNLMVL
;
A
#
# COMPACT_ATOMS: atom_id res chain seq x y z
N MET A 1 2.26 -27.20 -53.91
CA MET A 1 1.48 -26.99 -52.66
C MET A 1 2.26 -27.25 -51.36
N LYS A 2 3.21 -28.20 -51.28
CA LYS A 2 3.98 -28.49 -50.04
C LYS A 2 4.89 -27.36 -49.49
N ARG A 3 5.35 -26.41 -50.34
CA ARG A 3 6.24 -25.31 -49.90
C ARG A 3 5.54 -24.19 -49.12
N TYR A 4 4.29 -23.89 -49.42
CA TYR A 4 3.55 -22.80 -48.76
C TYR A 4 3.11 -23.14 -47.33
N ILE A 5 2.75 -24.41 -47.10
CA ILE A 5 2.34 -24.90 -45.77
C ILE A 5 3.46 -24.77 -44.74
N ARG A 6 4.72 -24.96 -45.16
CA ARG A 6 5.89 -24.88 -44.29
C ARG A 6 6.22 -23.44 -43.86
N HIS A 7 5.95 -22.44 -44.71
CA HIS A 7 6.11 -21.03 -44.35
C HIS A 7 5.00 -20.52 -43.43
N ILE A 8 3.77 -21.02 -43.61
CA ILE A 8 2.63 -20.70 -42.74
C ILE A 8 2.85 -21.27 -41.33
N LEU A 9 3.33 -22.52 -41.22
CA LEU A 9 3.60 -23.15 -39.92
C LEU A 9 4.70 -22.43 -39.13
N PHE A 10 5.76 -21.97 -39.81
CA PHE A 10 6.88 -21.27 -39.16
C PHE A 10 6.47 -19.88 -38.65
N SER A 11 5.58 -19.19 -39.37
CA SER A 11 5.03 -17.88 -38.96
C SER A 11 4.07 -17.98 -37.77
N ALA A 12 3.33 -19.09 -37.64
CA ALA A 12 2.42 -19.31 -36.52
C ALA A 12 3.15 -19.63 -35.21
N ILE A 13 4.29 -20.31 -35.28
CA ILE A 13 5.10 -20.65 -34.10
C ILE A 13 5.86 -19.43 -33.57
N LEU A 14 6.29 -18.51 -34.45
CA LEU A 14 7.01 -17.28 -34.06
C LEU A 14 6.09 -16.24 -33.40
N THR A 15 4.79 -16.24 -33.73
CA THR A 15 3.80 -15.33 -33.13
C THR A 15 3.36 -15.79 -31.73
N LEU A 16 3.40 -17.09 -31.44
CA LEU A 16 3.13 -17.66 -30.11
C LEU A 16 4.28 -17.43 -29.10
N ALA A 17 5.50 -17.13 -29.56
CA ALA A 17 6.66 -16.90 -28.71
C ALA A 17 6.80 -15.45 -28.20
N LEU A 18 5.98 -14.52 -28.72
CA LEU A 18 6.03 -13.09 -28.36
C LEU A 18 4.91 -12.68 -27.40
N THR A 19 3.99 -13.59 -27.08
CA THR A 19 2.89 -13.32 -26.14
C THR A 19 3.18 -14.01 -24.81
N SER A 20 3.27 -13.22 -23.75
CA SER A 20 3.27 -13.63 -22.34
C SER A 20 4.61 -13.97 -21.71
N CYS A 21 5.45 -12.94 -21.55
CA CYS A 21 6.18 -12.74 -20.30
C CYS A 21 5.80 -11.36 -19.76
N GLU A 22 4.51 -11.14 -19.48
CA GLU A 22 4.16 -10.05 -18.57
C GLU A 22 4.70 -10.46 -17.20
N LYS A 23 5.79 -9.82 -16.77
CA LYS A 23 6.22 -9.92 -15.37
C LYS A 23 5.07 -9.38 -14.54
N GLU A 24 4.35 -10.27 -13.85
CA GLU A 24 3.35 -9.86 -12.88
C GLU A 24 4.00 -8.89 -11.89
N ASN A 25 3.47 -7.67 -11.82
CA ASN A 25 3.94 -6.70 -10.85
C ASN A 25 3.48 -7.15 -9.46
N ILE A 26 4.44 -7.59 -8.64
CA ILE A 26 4.19 -8.05 -7.26
C ILE A 26 4.10 -6.89 -6.26
N PHE A 27 4.31 -5.64 -6.69
CA PHE A 27 4.25 -4.47 -5.83
C PHE A 27 2.98 -3.66 -6.08
N SER A 28 2.50 -2.99 -5.03
CA SER A 28 1.47 -1.98 -5.09
C SER A 28 2.02 -0.63 -4.65
N THR A 29 1.59 0.44 -5.32
CA THR A 29 1.74 1.81 -4.83
C THR A 29 0.53 2.14 -3.97
N LEU A 30 0.70 2.12 -2.65
CA LEU A 30 -0.35 2.44 -1.69
C LEU A 30 -0.29 3.93 -1.34
N THR A 31 -1.39 4.63 -1.60
CA THR A 31 -1.64 5.96 -1.04
C THR A 31 -2.44 5.82 0.26
N LEU A 32 -1.88 6.33 1.35
CA LEU A 32 -2.60 6.50 2.61
C LEU A 32 -3.07 7.95 2.68
N ASN A 33 -4.38 8.16 2.74
CA ASN A 33 -4.97 9.44 3.11
C ASN A 33 -5.39 9.36 4.57
N VAL A 34 -5.43 10.50 5.24
CA VAL A 34 -5.70 10.59 6.66
C VAL A 34 -6.87 11.53 6.89
N ARG A 35 -7.80 11.11 7.73
CA ARG A 35 -8.89 11.95 8.22
C ARG A 35 -8.94 11.86 9.74
N CYS A 36 -9.10 13.00 10.41
CA CYS A 36 -9.20 13.06 11.88
C CYS A 36 -10.28 14.08 12.23
N GLU A 37 -11.52 13.60 12.41
CA GLU A 37 -12.67 14.45 12.73
C GLU A 37 -12.72 15.73 11.87
N ASP A 38 -12.79 16.90 12.52
CA ASP A 38 -12.77 18.24 11.91
C ASP A 38 -11.37 18.90 11.96
N LEU A 39 -10.33 18.14 12.31
CA LEU A 39 -8.97 18.64 12.44
C LEU A 39 -8.23 18.66 11.10
N ASN A 40 -7.60 19.80 10.81
CA ASN A 40 -6.72 19.95 9.67
C ASN A 40 -5.29 19.50 10.02
N ILE A 41 -4.90 18.32 9.55
CA ILE A 41 -3.60 17.71 9.87
C ILE A 41 -2.55 18.12 8.83
N MET A 42 -1.54 18.84 9.29
CA MET A 42 -0.38 19.22 8.46
C MET A 42 0.62 18.09 8.33
N THR A 43 1.00 17.47 9.46
CA THR A 43 1.92 16.32 9.45
C THR A 43 1.58 15.31 10.53
N ILE A 44 1.95 14.04 10.33
CA ILE A 44 1.97 13.02 11.37
C ILE A 44 3.33 12.33 11.37
N SER A 45 3.98 12.36 12.52
CA SER A 45 5.16 11.56 12.80
C SER A 45 4.76 10.31 13.60
N VAL A 46 5.17 9.15 13.12
CA VAL A 46 4.97 7.85 13.78
C VAL A 46 6.31 7.32 14.24
N ASP A 47 6.44 7.02 15.53
CA ASP A 47 7.62 6.35 16.05
C ASP A 47 7.55 4.85 15.72
N ASN A 48 8.28 4.44 14.68
CA ASN A 48 8.34 3.05 14.22
C ASN A 48 9.02 2.09 15.21
N SER A 49 9.68 2.59 16.26
CA SER A 49 10.30 1.76 17.30
C SER A 49 9.31 1.26 18.36
N LEU A 50 8.14 1.89 18.46
CA LEU A 50 7.12 1.52 19.43
C LEU A 50 6.44 0.21 19.02
N LYS A 51 6.40 -0.76 19.93
CA LYS A 51 5.79 -2.09 19.67
C LYS A 51 4.32 -2.05 19.22
N GLY A 52 3.58 -1.01 19.61
CA GLY A 52 2.18 -0.81 19.21
C GLY A 52 2.02 -0.27 17.79
N ASN A 53 3.11 0.21 17.17
CA ASN A 53 3.13 0.75 15.82
C ASN A 53 3.66 -0.30 14.87
N PHE A 54 2.83 -0.71 13.91
CA PHE A 54 3.21 -1.72 12.93
C PHE A 54 2.47 -1.52 11.62
N PHE A 55 3.11 -1.93 10.54
CA PHE A 55 2.53 -2.11 9.21
C PHE A 55 3.11 -3.40 8.67
N GLN A 56 2.30 -4.46 8.59
CA GLN A 56 2.81 -5.81 8.34
C GLN A 56 2.01 -6.52 7.26
N ASN A 57 2.72 -7.11 6.31
CA ASN A 57 2.17 -8.07 5.36
C ASN A 57 2.01 -9.43 6.06
N LEU A 58 0.79 -9.96 6.14
CA LEU A 58 0.50 -11.25 6.76
C LEU A 58 0.91 -12.44 5.89
N ASN A 59 0.99 -12.27 4.57
CA ASN A 59 1.43 -13.34 3.67
C ASN A 59 2.94 -13.60 3.77
N THR A 60 3.75 -12.54 3.89
CA THR A 60 5.21 -12.66 3.90
C THR A 60 5.86 -12.44 5.26
N GLY A 61 5.14 -11.82 6.20
CA GLY A 61 5.68 -11.38 7.49
C GLY A 61 6.48 -10.08 7.41
N GLU A 62 6.66 -9.50 6.21
CA GLU A 62 7.43 -8.27 6.00
C GLU A 62 6.79 -7.09 6.72
N LYS A 63 7.63 -6.25 7.34
CA LYS A 63 7.23 -5.05 8.07
C LYS A 63 7.70 -3.80 7.33
N TYR A 64 6.83 -2.80 7.30
CA TYR A 64 7.08 -1.52 6.67
C TYR A 64 7.11 -0.42 7.73
N ASN A 65 7.97 0.56 7.52
CA ASN A 65 7.99 1.77 8.34
C ASN A 65 6.97 2.76 7.78
N TYR A 66 6.29 3.47 8.68
CA TYR A 66 5.51 4.64 8.30
C TYR A 66 6.44 5.78 7.92
N PRO A 67 6.36 6.33 6.71
CA PRO A 67 6.97 7.60 6.36
C PRO A 67 6.25 8.73 7.09
N LEU A 68 6.83 9.92 7.07
CA LEU A 68 6.12 11.13 7.46
C LEU A 68 4.87 11.27 6.58
N LEU A 69 3.71 11.42 7.23
CA LEU A 69 2.48 11.78 6.54
C LEU A 69 2.41 13.31 6.48
N SER A 70 2.25 13.89 5.29
CA SER A 70 2.27 15.33 5.08
C SER A 70 1.06 15.76 4.27
N GLY A 71 0.39 16.83 4.69
CA GLY A 71 -0.88 17.30 4.10
C GLY A 71 -1.95 16.20 4.10
N GLY A 72 -2.02 15.43 5.19
CA GLY A 72 -2.97 14.31 5.32
C GLY A 72 -2.73 13.14 4.37
N ARG A 73 -1.57 13.04 3.70
CA ARG A 73 -1.29 11.96 2.74
C ARG A 73 0.13 11.42 2.88
N THR A 74 0.31 10.15 2.53
CA THR A 74 1.62 9.60 2.17
C THR A 74 1.51 8.50 1.12
N GLN A 75 2.63 8.11 0.53
CA GLN A 75 2.71 7.00 -0.41
C GLN A 75 3.79 6.01 -0.01
N LEU A 76 3.47 4.72 -0.19
CA LEU A 76 4.30 3.60 0.15
C LEU A 76 4.32 2.63 -1.04
N LYS A 77 5.49 2.05 -1.32
CA LYS A 77 5.58 0.89 -2.20
C LYS A 77 5.66 -0.36 -1.33
N VAL A 78 4.70 -1.25 -1.48
CA VAL A 78 4.56 -2.47 -0.66
C VAL A 78 4.35 -3.69 -1.56
N LEU A 79 4.62 -4.89 -1.07
CA LEU A 79 4.20 -6.10 -1.77
C LEU A 79 2.68 -6.19 -1.84
N LYS A 80 2.13 -6.78 -2.89
CA LYS A 80 0.72 -7.16 -2.90
C LYS A 80 0.46 -8.23 -1.84
N GLY A 81 -0.67 -8.13 -1.14
CA GLY A 81 -1.02 -9.07 -0.09
C GLY A 81 -2.04 -8.54 0.91
N VAL A 82 -2.16 -9.27 2.01
CA VAL A 82 -3.06 -9.00 3.13
C VAL A 82 -2.27 -8.30 4.23
N TYR A 83 -2.76 -7.17 4.71
CA TYR A 83 -2.06 -6.28 5.62
C TYR A 83 -2.82 -6.06 6.92
N ILE A 84 -2.07 -5.99 8.02
CA ILE A 84 -2.53 -5.41 9.27
C ILE A 84 -1.64 -4.26 9.66
N PHE A 85 -2.24 -3.22 10.24
CA PHE A 85 -1.51 -2.05 10.64
C PHE A 85 -2.25 -1.27 11.73
N ALA A 86 -1.47 -0.64 12.61
CA ALA A 86 -1.93 0.29 13.63
C ALA A 86 -0.78 1.23 13.99
N PHE A 87 -1.11 2.43 14.45
CA PHE A 87 -0.11 3.34 14.98
C PHE A 87 -0.69 4.37 15.95
N ASP A 88 0.13 4.79 16.90
CA ASP A 88 0.04 6.07 17.58
C ASP A 88 1.08 7.03 16.99
N GLY A 89 0.63 8.24 16.65
CA GLY A 89 1.47 9.28 16.07
C GLY A 89 1.27 10.63 16.75
N ILE A 90 2.16 11.56 16.44
CA ILE A 90 2.04 12.97 16.82
C ILE A 90 1.63 13.73 15.57
N ALA A 91 0.40 14.23 15.56
CA ALA A 91 -0.12 15.12 14.54
C ALA A 91 0.25 16.57 14.87
N THR A 92 0.75 17.31 13.88
CA THR A 92 0.88 18.76 13.93
C THR A 92 -0.26 19.37 13.12
N LEU A 93 -1.02 20.26 13.74
CA LEU A 93 -2.15 20.97 13.13
C LEU A 93 -1.67 22.25 12.42
N ASP A 94 -2.59 22.93 11.74
CA ASP A 94 -2.32 24.17 10.99
C ASP A 94 -1.95 25.36 11.89
N ASP A 95 -2.49 25.42 13.10
CA ASP A 95 -2.12 26.38 14.15
C ASP A 95 -0.76 26.05 14.83
N GLY A 96 -0.11 24.96 14.44
CA GLY A 96 1.15 24.47 15.02
C GLY A 96 0.98 23.63 16.29
N THR A 97 -0.25 23.47 16.79
CA THR A 97 -0.56 22.62 17.95
C THR A 97 -0.24 21.17 17.64
N LYS A 98 0.29 20.46 18.64
CA LYS A 98 0.54 19.01 18.57
C LYS A 98 -0.53 18.23 19.31
N ARG A 99 -1.03 17.17 18.67
CA ARG A 99 -1.99 16.22 19.24
C ARG A 99 -1.51 14.81 19.04
N ARG A 100 -1.78 13.94 20.01
CA ARG A 100 -1.57 12.51 19.82
C ARG A 100 -2.77 11.95 19.07
N VAL A 101 -2.52 11.14 18.06
CA VAL A 101 -3.55 10.52 17.22
C VAL A 101 -3.31 9.03 17.12
N ARG A 102 -4.38 8.25 16.89
CA ARG A 102 -4.33 6.79 16.76
C ARG A 102 -5.09 6.31 15.53
N CYS A 103 -4.47 5.40 14.78
CA CYS A 103 -5.14 4.56 13.79
C CYS A 103 -5.21 3.12 14.31
N TYR A 104 -6.40 2.52 14.32
CA TYR A 104 -6.57 1.13 14.75
C TYR A 104 -7.50 0.28 13.86
N GLU A 105 -8.01 0.84 12.75
CA GLU A 105 -9.03 0.19 11.91
C GLU A 105 -8.56 -1.20 11.47
N HIS A 106 -7.36 -1.33 10.91
CA HIS A 106 -6.88 -2.58 10.32
C HIS A 106 -5.91 -3.38 11.23
N ARG A 107 -6.15 -3.40 12.54
CA ARG A 107 -5.18 -3.94 13.52
C ARG A 107 -5.16 -5.46 13.69
N SER A 108 -6.09 -6.22 13.12
CA SER A 108 -6.21 -7.66 13.33
C SER A 108 -6.49 -8.41 12.03
N PRO A 109 -6.17 -9.71 11.94
CA PRO A 109 -6.43 -10.51 10.74
C PRO A 109 -7.92 -10.52 10.33
N THR A 110 -8.81 -10.47 11.33
CA THR A 110 -10.27 -10.40 11.13
C THR A 110 -10.75 -9.07 10.55
N ASN A 111 -9.92 -8.02 10.55
CA ASN A 111 -10.20 -6.73 9.91
C ASN A 111 -8.98 -6.24 9.10
N SER A 112 -8.37 -7.15 8.35
CA SER A 112 -7.19 -6.85 7.53
C SER A 112 -7.54 -6.04 6.28
N LEU A 113 -6.52 -5.47 5.63
CA LEU A 113 -6.63 -4.77 4.36
C LEU A 113 -6.01 -5.61 3.24
N ASN A 114 -6.75 -5.84 2.16
CA ASN A 114 -6.23 -6.52 0.97
C ASN A 114 -5.69 -5.48 -0.02
N ILE A 115 -4.39 -5.53 -0.31
CA ILE A 115 -3.70 -4.68 -1.28
C ILE A 115 -3.29 -5.54 -2.46
N LEU A 116 -4.12 -5.60 -3.51
CA LEU A 116 -3.92 -6.51 -4.64
C LEU A 116 -3.71 -5.78 -5.97
N ASP A 117 -4.18 -4.54 -6.08
CA ASP A 117 -4.04 -3.73 -7.28
C ASP A 117 -2.64 -3.10 -7.37
N ASP A 118 -2.21 -2.72 -8.58
CA ASP A 118 -0.92 -2.03 -8.79
C ASP A 118 -0.87 -0.66 -8.10
N THR A 119 -2.02 -0.03 -7.90
CA THR A 119 -2.17 1.22 -7.17
C THR A 119 -3.44 1.16 -6.35
N MET A 120 -3.34 1.50 -5.08
CA MET A 120 -4.47 1.52 -4.14
C MET A 120 -4.45 2.82 -3.34
N SER A 121 -5.63 3.35 -3.05
CA SER A 121 -5.77 4.52 -2.18
C SER A 121 -6.77 4.20 -1.09
N ILE A 122 -6.37 4.40 0.16
CA ILE A 122 -7.24 4.21 1.33
C ILE A 122 -7.29 5.47 2.18
N THR A 123 -8.33 5.60 2.98
CA THR A 123 -8.46 6.67 3.96
C THR A 123 -8.44 6.06 5.36
N LEU A 124 -7.50 6.52 6.19
CA LEU A 124 -7.36 6.12 7.58
C LEU A 124 -8.12 7.10 8.44
N ASN A 125 -9.11 6.60 9.21
CA ASN A 125 -9.78 7.43 10.20
C ASN A 125 -8.99 7.38 11.51
N LEU A 126 -8.59 8.56 11.97
CA LEU A 126 -7.83 8.73 13.21
C LEU A 126 -8.72 9.20 14.34
N MET A 127 -8.36 8.75 15.54
CA MET A 127 -8.90 9.26 16.80
C MET A 127 -7.85 10.10 17.51
N VAL A 128 -8.28 11.23 18.06
CA VAL A 128 -7.46 12.02 18.98
C VAL A 128 -7.39 11.30 20.33
N LEU A 129 -6.21 11.29 20.95
CA LEU A 129 -5.97 10.71 22.28
C LEU A 129 -5.81 11.78 23.36
#